data_AF-A0AAN8ICA9-F1
#
_entry.id   AF-A0AAN8ICA9-F1
#
_cell.length_a   1.000
_cell.length_b   1.000
_cell.length_c   1.000
_cell.angle_alpha   90.00
_cell.angle_beta   90.00
_cell.angle_gamma   90.00
#
_symmetry.space_group_name_H-M   'P 1'
#
loop_
_entity.id
_entity.type
_entity.pdbx_description
1 polymer ?
#
loop_
_entity_poly.entity_id
_entity_poly.type
_entity_poly.pdbx_seq_one_letter_code
_entity_poly.pdbx_strand_id
1 'polypeptide(L)'
;MLFFFALMTAVGLGDAAAVEKKQVGSSSVPQYFQTEPQIYAGPTKTADMAPFLAQTNSAPFGTASFAPNAPLETAYPIQGNTNNSNIFEMMGQLSSYFPNPVGFGVDEYPLPPSANITTVNLLHRHGSRYPTGDSSVSTFGSKIYNITHNSTATWTGALSFLNGWKYTLGAEILVARGRQELFDSGVLFYYNYGHLYNTSTKLVSRTTTQDRMLKSAEYFMAGFFGLEWTQNATLEPIIEQNGFNNSLAGYFQCNNSNNYRSTGGSNASVVWENIYLADATKRLRALSGNYNWTVADSYNAQTLCPYETVAYGYSNWCNLFTYDEWQGFEYSIDLQFQGNNGWLAPTGRGVGIGYVEELYARLQGHLYNLAPGATNVNRTLDTTDATFPLNQSLYMDFSHDTNIYSILTALGMRQFSDELANNTITPNRNVTVSHITPFGARVVWEQITTPQPLKANRPTSNNATMADFYDQGDMTHYIHMTIGQRTVPLGFSYPECGMRDDGWCEMGTYLNVLGSLLDQARYEYSCFGNYSAASWLNVTDGVPVTKRGLGLGLMPLGGGMGTGLEMRSSSDSGMFHI
;
A
#
# COMPACT_ATOMS: atom_id res chain seq x y z
N MET A 1 4.68 20.47 -69.69
CA MET A 1 4.09 19.26 -69.08
C MET A 1 5.00 18.83 -67.95
N LEU A 2 4.74 19.36 -66.75
CA LEU A 2 5.53 19.13 -65.54
C LEU A 2 4.89 18.03 -64.70
N PHE A 3 5.76 17.18 -64.15
CA PHE A 3 5.48 16.15 -63.15
C PHE A 3 5.57 16.74 -61.73
N PHE A 4 4.68 16.25 -60.85
CA PHE A 4 4.79 15.99 -59.40
C PHE A 4 5.35 17.06 -58.44
N PHE A 5 4.48 17.55 -57.53
CA PHE A 5 4.44 17.26 -56.08
C PHE A 5 3.48 18.25 -55.38
N ALA A 6 2.46 17.76 -54.68
CA ALA A 6 1.67 18.53 -53.69
C ALA A 6 1.13 17.53 -52.65
N LEU A 7 1.72 17.47 -51.46
CA LEU A 7 1.47 18.27 -50.24
C LEU A 7 0.30 17.71 -49.39
N MET A 8 0.68 17.23 -48.22
CA MET A 8 -0.17 16.78 -47.11
C MET A 8 -0.99 17.92 -46.48
N THR A 9 -2.23 17.61 -46.14
CA THR A 9 -3.05 18.11 -45.01
C THR A 9 -4.08 16.98 -44.73
N ALA A 10 -4.57 16.65 -43.53
CA ALA A 10 -4.54 17.26 -42.22
C ALA A 10 -4.67 16.17 -41.13
N VAL A 11 -4.38 16.59 -39.91
CA VAL A 11 -4.40 15.89 -38.62
C VAL A 11 -5.78 15.30 -38.27
N GLY A 12 -5.77 14.09 -37.72
CA GLY A 12 -6.90 13.48 -37.02
C GLY A 12 -6.41 12.77 -35.75
N LEU A 13 -6.84 13.28 -34.60
CA LEU A 13 -6.64 12.71 -33.26
C LEU A 13 -7.35 11.35 -33.13
N GLY A 14 -6.74 10.44 -32.39
CA GLY A 14 -7.43 9.31 -31.75
C GLY A 14 -6.79 7.95 -32.00
N ASP A 15 -5.67 7.64 -31.34
CA ASP A 15 -5.30 6.24 -31.13
C ASP A 15 -6.07 5.70 -29.93
N ALA A 16 -7.27 5.21 -30.22
CA ALA A 16 -7.96 4.27 -29.37
C ALA A 16 -7.14 2.97 -29.35
N ALA A 17 -6.70 2.55 -28.17
CA ALA A 17 -6.07 1.24 -27.98
C ALA A 17 -6.97 0.15 -28.56
N ALA A 18 -6.46 -0.56 -29.58
CA ALA A 18 -7.15 -1.67 -30.19
C ALA A 18 -7.27 -2.82 -29.18
N VAL A 19 -8.48 -3.03 -28.65
CA VAL A 19 -8.84 -4.23 -27.89
C VAL A 19 -8.89 -5.38 -28.88
N GLU A 20 -7.84 -6.21 -28.91
CA GLU A 20 -7.85 -7.47 -29.64
C GLU A 20 -8.86 -8.42 -28.96
N LYS A 21 -10.08 -8.52 -29.50
CA LYS A 21 -11.10 -9.47 -29.04
C LYS A 21 -10.66 -10.90 -29.37
N LYS A 22 -9.88 -11.53 -28.48
CA LYS A 22 -9.71 -12.99 -28.51
C LYS A 22 -11.07 -13.65 -28.26
N GLN A 23 -11.54 -14.44 -29.23
CA GLN A 23 -12.80 -15.17 -29.13
C GLN A 23 -12.75 -16.18 -27.98
N VAL A 24 -13.79 -16.15 -27.14
CA VAL A 24 -13.99 -17.05 -26.01
C VAL A 24 -14.62 -18.34 -26.55
N GLY A 25 -13.86 -19.45 -26.53
CA GLY A 25 -14.47 -20.78 -26.57
C GLY A 25 -15.31 -20.99 -25.31
N SER A 26 -16.38 -21.78 -25.40
CA SER A 26 -17.22 -22.14 -24.25
C SER A 26 -16.35 -22.74 -23.13
N SER A 27 -16.06 -21.94 -22.10
CA SER A 27 -15.42 -22.41 -20.86
C SER A 27 -16.47 -23.05 -19.97
N SER A 28 -16.16 -24.20 -19.37
CA SER A 28 -16.97 -24.81 -18.31
C SER A 28 -16.72 -24.18 -16.94
N VAL A 29 -15.71 -23.30 -16.82
CA VAL A 29 -15.37 -22.56 -15.60
C VAL A 29 -16.21 -21.27 -15.55
N PRO A 30 -16.89 -20.98 -14.41
CA PRO A 30 -17.60 -19.71 -14.24
C PRO A 30 -16.70 -18.50 -14.47
N GLN A 31 -17.26 -17.40 -14.98
CA GLN A 31 -16.49 -16.20 -15.33
C GLN A 31 -15.64 -15.66 -14.18
N TYR A 32 -16.16 -15.67 -12.95
CA TYR A 32 -15.47 -15.19 -11.75
C TYR A 32 -14.34 -16.12 -11.27
N PHE A 33 -14.14 -17.29 -11.90
CA PHE A 33 -12.97 -18.15 -11.71
C PHE A 33 -12.13 -18.28 -12.99
N GLN A 34 -12.46 -17.53 -14.03
CA GLN A 34 -11.75 -17.58 -15.30
C GLN A 34 -10.54 -16.65 -15.28
N THR A 35 -9.34 -17.22 -15.26
CA THR A 35 -8.08 -16.47 -15.29
C THR A 35 -7.54 -16.26 -16.71
N GLU A 36 -8.02 -17.03 -17.71
CA GLU A 36 -7.64 -16.89 -19.11
C GLU A 36 -8.83 -17.00 -20.09
N PRO A 37 -8.88 -16.17 -21.16
CA PRO A 37 -7.99 -15.03 -21.42
C PRO A 37 -8.24 -13.90 -20.40
N GLN A 38 -7.20 -13.12 -20.08
CA GLN A 38 -7.33 -11.97 -19.18
C GLN A 38 -7.99 -10.78 -19.89
N ILE A 39 -9.33 -10.68 -19.80
CA ILE A 39 -10.11 -9.64 -20.50
C ILE A 39 -9.89 -8.24 -19.88
N TYR A 40 -9.55 -8.18 -18.58
CA TYR A 40 -9.39 -6.95 -17.81
C TYR A 40 -7.97 -6.80 -17.23
N ALA A 41 -6.96 -7.22 -17.99
CA ALA A 41 -5.54 -7.20 -17.60
C ALA A 41 -4.97 -5.79 -17.34
N GLY A 42 -5.66 -4.74 -17.81
CA GLY A 42 -5.12 -3.39 -17.88
C GLY A 42 -4.14 -3.23 -19.07
N PRO A 43 -3.58 -2.02 -19.27
CA PRO A 43 -2.52 -1.82 -20.24
C PRO A 43 -1.29 -2.63 -19.83
N THR A 44 -0.56 -3.24 -20.76
CA THR A 44 0.70 -3.92 -20.46
C THR A 44 1.71 -3.66 -21.58
N LYS A 45 2.98 -3.52 -21.23
CA LYS A 45 4.08 -3.45 -22.20
C LYS A 45 5.26 -4.26 -21.69
N THR A 46 5.77 -5.17 -22.51
CA THR A 46 7.04 -5.84 -22.21
C THR A 46 8.19 -4.85 -22.34
N ALA A 47 9.21 -4.96 -21.50
CA ALA A 47 10.41 -4.14 -21.63
C ALA A 47 11.10 -4.35 -22.98
N ASP A 48 11.70 -3.28 -23.50
CA ASP A 48 12.44 -3.32 -24.76
C ASP A 48 13.83 -3.98 -24.59
N MET A 49 14.23 -4.25 -23.34
CA MET A 49 15.50 -4.89 -22.98
C MET A 49 15.34 -5.78 -21.74
N ALA A 50 16.02 -6.94 -21.73
CA ALA A 50 16.16 -7.79 -20.55
C ALA A 50 17.43 -7.42 -19.73
N PRO A 51 17.45 -7.68 -18.40
CA PRO A 51 18.67 -7.54 -17.60
C PRO A 51 19.84 -8.33 -18.18
N PHE A 52 21.05 -7.75 -18.18
CA PHE A 52 22.26 -8.44 -18.66
C PHE A 52 23.45 -8.32 -17.69
N LEU A 53 23.17 -8.53 -16.39
CA LEU A 53 24.16 -8.41 -15.32
C LEU A 53 25.43 -9.25 -15.54
N ALA A 54 25.34 -10.42 -16.17
CA ALA A 54 26.53 -11.22 -16.50
C ALA A 54 27.58 -10.45 -17.33
N GLN A 55 27.17 -9.43 -18.08
CA GLN A 55 28.05 -8.56 -18.87
C GLN A 55 28.17 -7.14 -18.28
N THR A 56 27.08 -6.59 -17.73
CA THR A 56 27.01 -5.17 -17.36
C THR A 56 27.05 -4.92 -15.86
N ASN A 57 27.17 -5.95 -15.02
CA ASN A 57 27.14 -5.75 -13.58
C ASN A 57 28.34 -4.91 -13.15
N SER A 58 28.05 -3.71 -12.67
CA SER A 58 29.04 -2.74 -12.18
C SER A 58 29.23 -2.83 -10.67
N ALA A 59 28.62 -3.83 -10.02
CA ALA A 59 28.68 -4.10 -8.58
C ALA A 59 30.10 -3.96 -8.02
N PRO A 60 30.34 -3.05 -7.07
CA PRO A 60 31.54 -3.08 -6.26
C PRO A 60 31.37 -4.22 -5.23
N PHE A 61 31.54 -5.47 -5.67
CA PHE A 61 31.51 -6.62 -4.76
C PHE A 61 32.55 -6.42 -3.65
N GLY A 62 32.14 -6.03 -2.43
CA GLY A 62 33.14 -5.87 -1.37
C GLY A 62 32.79 -5.27 -0.01
N THR A 63 31.70 -4.50 0.21
CA THR A 63 31.63 -3.73 1.49
C THR A 63 30.36 -3.80 2.33
N ALA A 64 29.20 -4.22 1.80
CA ALA A 64 28.06 -4.58 2.65
C ALA A 64 27.07 -5.43 1.88
N SER A 65 26.79 -6.64 2.38
CA SER A 65 25.66 -7.46 1.95
C SER A 65 25.68 -8.00 0.52
N PHE A 66 26.81 -8.53 0.03
CA PHE A 66 26.73 -9.43 -1.14
C PHE A 66 26.06 -10.74 -0.70
N ALA A 67 24.79 -10.90 -1.03
CA ALA A 67 24.12 -12.19 -1.04
C ALA A 67 24.33 -12.80 -2.43
N PRO A 68 25.14 -13.86 -2.61
CA PRO A 68 25.53 -14.38 -3.93
C PRO A 68 24.38 -14.76 -4.87
N ASN A 69 23.18 -14.96 -4.31
CA ASN A 69 21.96 -15.32 -5.04
C ASN A 69 20.97 -14.15 -5.23
N ALA A 70 21.30 -12.94 -4.77
CA ALA A 70 20.46 -11.76 -4.97
C ALA A 70 20.88 -11.01 -6.25
N PRO A 71 19.98 -10.84 -7.24
CA PRO A 71 20.32 -10.23 -8.52
C PRO A 71 20.35 -8.70 -8.49
N LEU A 72 20.08 -8.08 -7.34
CA LEU A 72 20.01 -6.62 -7.20
C LEU A 72 21.32 -6.09 -6.62
N GLU A 73 21.89 -5.08 -7.25
CA GLU A 73 22.96 -4.26 -6.71
C GLU A 73 22.37 -3.34 -5.64
N THR A 74 22.68 -3.64 -4.39
CA THR A 74 22.19 -2.88 -3.23
C THR A 74 23.30 -2.16 -2.46
N ALA A 75 24.54 -2.20 -2.94
CA ALA A 75 25.72 -1.63 -2.31
C ALA A 75 26.27 -0.44 -3.13
N TYR A 76 25.53 0.67 -3.09
CA TYR A 76 25.99 1.94 -3.67
C TYR A 76 26.80 2.77 -2.67
N PRO A 77 27.95 3.35 -3.06
CA PRO A 77 28.64 4.35 -2.24
C PRO A 77 27.85 5.67 -2.26
N ILE A 78 26.89 5.80 -1.34
CA ILE A 78 26.02 6.98 -1.25
C ILE A 78 26.70 8.07 -0.43
N GLN A 79 26.83 9.27 -1.02
CA GLN A 79 27.40 10.42 -0.35
C GLN A 79 26.58 10.76 0.91
N GLY A 80 27.27 10.96 2.04
CA GLY A 80 26.64 11.28 3.33
C GLY A 80 26.12 10.07 4.12
N ASN A 81 26.19 8.85 3.56
CA ASN A 81 25.78 7.63 4.25
C ASN A 81 26.84 7.15 5.26
N THR A 82 26.92 7.82 6.41
CA THR A 82 27.94 7.56 7.44
C THR A 82 27.68 6.28 8.26
N ASN A 83 26.43 5.83 8.33
CA ASN A 83 26.02 4.66 9.11
C ASN A 83 25.88 3.38 8.28
N ASN A 84 26.27 3.42 6.99
CA ASN A 84 26.12 2.31 6.06
C ASN A 84 24.67 1.77 5.99
N SER A 85 23.70 2.68 6.07
CA SER A 85 22.28 2.38 5.96
C SER A 85 21.89 2.01 4.54
N ASN A 86 20.84 1.20 4.38
CA ASN A 86 20.40 0.70 3.09
C ASN A 86 19.40 1.66 2.41
N ILE A 87 19.80 2.38 1.37
CA ILE A 87 18.88 3.30 0.64
C ILE A 87 17.71 2.58 -0.03
N PHE A 88 17.82 1.27 -0.28
CA PHE A 88 16.74 0.47 -0.87
C PHE A 88 15.60 0.19 0.11
N GLU A 89 15.80 0.52 1.39
CA GLU A 89 14.77 0.53 2.44
C GLU A 89 14.13 1.93 2.61
N MET A 90 14.50 2.91 1.77
CA MET A 90 14.00 4.30 1.81
C MET A 90 13.44 4.73 0.44
N MET A 91 12.84 3.80 -0.30
CA MET A 91 12.23 4.03 -1.62
C MET A 91 10.70 3.99 -1.57
N GLY A 92 10.12 4.19 -0.39
CA GLY A 92 8.70 4.16 -0.11
C GLY A 92 8.05 2.87 -0.60
N GLN A 93 6.93 3.01 -1.31
CA GLN A 93 6.20 1.91 -1.94
C GLN A 93 6.96 1.27 -3.11
N LEU A 94 8.10 1.82 -3.54
CA LEU A 94 8.91 1.25 -4.63
C LEU A 94 10.06 0.38 -4.12
N SER A 95 10.24 0.29 -2.80
CA SER A 95 11.21 -0.61 -2.20
C SER A 95 10.88 -2.06 -2.54
N SER A 96 11.89 -2.84 -2.98
CA SER A 96 11.80 -4.32 -3.05
C SER A 96 11.47 -4.84 -1.65
N TYR A 97 10.78 -5.98 -1.54
CA TYR A 97 10.32 -6.44 -0.22
C TYR A 97 11.48 -6.60 0.78
N PHE A 98 11.31 -6.03 1.97
CA PHE A 98 12.11 -6.31 3.17
C PHE A 98 11.19 -6.40 4.40
N PRO A 99 11.54 -7.21 5.42
CA PRO A 99 10.84 -7.16 6.70
C PRO A 99 11.00 -5.78 7.34
N ASN A 100 9.97 -5.26 8.01
CA ASN A 100 10.08 -3.95 8.67
C ASN A 100 11.25 -3.99 9.70
N PRO A 101 12.27 -3.12 9.56
CA PRO A 101 13.53 -3.24 10.30
C PRO A 101 13.40 -2.79 11.75
N VAL A 102 12.42 -1.94 12.08
CA VAL A 102 12.26 -1.33 13.40
C VAL A 102 11.05 -1.87 14.18
N GLY A 103 10.09 -2.49 13.49
CA GLY A 103 8.85 -2.96 14.12
C GLY A 103 7.87 -1.84 14.42
N PHE A 104 6.94 -2.09 15.33
CA PHE A 104 5.90 -1.15 15.76
C PHE A 104 5.91 -0.89 17.28
N GLY A 105 7.04 -1.17 17.94
CA GLY A 105 7.24 -0.84 19.36
C GLY A 105 6.67 -1.86 20.35
N VAL A 106 6.45 -3.11 19.92
CA VAL A 106 6.10 -4.25 20.78
C VAL A 106 7.03 -5.43 20.57
N ASP A 107 7.05 -6.33 21.54
CA ASP A 107 7.90 -7.51 21.53
C ASP A 107 7.34 -8.57 20.60
N GLU A 108 8.24 -9.32 19.96
CA GLU A 108 7.89 -10.44 19.09
C GLU A 108 7.95 -11.74 19.90
N TYR A 109 6.80 -12.39 20.13
CA TYR A 109 6.71 -13.61 20.94
C TYR A 109 6.34 -14.85 20.11
N PRO A 110 6.87 -16.04 20.45
CA PRO A 110 6.25 -17.28 20.00
C PRO A 110 4.88 -17.47 20.67
N LEU A 111 4.06 -18.38 20.13
CA LEU A 111 2.83 -18.78 20.80
C LEU A 111 3.13 -19.32 22.21
N PRO A 112 2.32 -18.96 23.23
CA PRO A 112 2.46 -19.53 24.56
C PRO A 112 2.11 -21.03 24.55
N PRO A 113 2.59 -21.80 25.53
CA PRO A 113 2.30 -23.24 25.61
C PRO A 113 0.80 -23.53 25.57
N SER A 114 0.37 -24.43 24.69
CA SER A 114 -1.02 -24.84 24.48
C SER A 114 -1.94 -23.81 23.79
N ALA A 115 -1.40 -22.72 23.23
CA ALA A 115 -2.13 -21.88 22.29
C ALA A 115 -2.00 -22.39 20.86
N ASN A 116 -3.04 -22.18 20.05
CA ASN A 116 -3.07 -22.59 18.65
C ASN A 116 -3.61 -21.47 17.76
N ILE A 117 -2.96 -21.24 16.63
CA ILE A 117 -3.56 -20.49 15.52
C ILE A 117 -4.61 -21.40 14.87
N THR A 118 -5.82 -20.89 14.66
CA THR A 118 -6.94 -21.65 14.08
C THR A 118 -7.28 -21.23 12.66
N THR A 119 -7.13 -19.94 12.37
CA THR A 119 -7.47 -19.33 11.08
C THR A 119 -6.52 -18.17 10.79
N VAL A 120 -6.15 -18.00 9.52
CA VAL A 120 -5.30 -16.90 9.06
C VAL A 120 -5.93 -16.19 7.86
N ASN A 121 -5.97 -14.86 7.91
CA ASN A 121 -6.28 -14.01 6.76
C ASN A 121 -5.01 -13.28 6.31
N LEU A 122 -4.67 -13.40 5.03
CA LEU A 122 -3.57 -12.71 4.37
C LEU A 122 -4.13 -11.70 3.38
N LEU A 123 -3.65 -10.46 3.47
CA LEU A 123 -3.79 -9.43 2.44
C LEU A 123 -2.41 -9.08 1.90
N HIS A 124 -2.16 -9.37 0.63
CA HIS A 124 -0.83 -9.31 0.01
C HIS A 124 -0.80 -8.30 -1.15
N ARG A 125 0.22 -7.45 -1.22
CA ARG A 125 0.48 -6.58 -2.36
C ARG A 125 1.12 -7.36 -3.51
N HIS A 126 0.90 -6.96 -4.76
CA HIS A 126 1.76 -7.44 -5.86
C HIS A 126 3.26 -7.21 -5.60
N GLY A 127 4.09 -7.95 -6.33
CA GLY A 127 5.55 -7.84 -6.26
C GLY A 127 6.09 -6.67 -7.06
N SER A 128 7.41 -6.57 -7.10
CA SER A 128 8.12 -5.59 -7.91
C SER A 128 7.66 -5.64 -9.38
N ARG A 129 7.45 -4.47 -9.96
CA ARG A 129 6.91 -4.29 -11.30
C ARG A 129 7.60 -3.16 -12.06
N TYR A 130 7.33 -3.10 -13.36
CA TYR A 130 7.63 -1.90 -14.15
C TYR A 130 6.74 -0.70 -13.73
N PRO A 131 7.10 0.53 -14.10
CA PRO A 131 6.26 1.71 -13.93
C PRO A 131 4.87 1.54 -14.57
N THR A 132 3.92 2.38 -14.18
CA THR A 132 2.67 2.49 -14.92
C THR A 132 2.94 3.10 -16.30
N GLY A 133 2.14 2.74 -17.30
CA GLY A 133 2.42 3.11 -18.70
C GLY A 133 2.50 4.62 -18.95
N ASP A 134 1.63 5.36 -18.28
CA ASP A 134 1.48 6.82 -18.33
C ASP A 134 2.22 7.56 -17.19
N SER A 135 3.10 6.86 -16.46
CA SER A 135 3.86 7.46 -15.36
C SER A 135 4.74 8.64 -15.80
N SER A 136 5.04 9.54 -14.85
CA SER A 136 5.94 10.66 -15.09
C SER A 136 7.34 10.22 -15.54
N VAL A 137 7.81 9.06 -15.08
CA VAL A 137 9.11 8.50 -15.47
C VAL A 137 9.15 8.02 -16.92
N SER A 138 8.04 7.52 -17.49
CA SER A 138 8.00 7.12 -18.92
C SER A 138 8.06 8.34 -19.83
N THR A 139 7.35 9.41 -19.45
CA THR A 139 7.39 10.72 -20.14
C THR A 139 8.77 11.36 -20.02
N PHE A 140 9.35 11.37 -18.82
CA PHE A 140 10.70 11.88 -18.56
C PHE A 140 11.76 11.10 -19.36
N GLY A 141 11.70 9.78 -19.37
CA GLY A 141 12.63 8.94 -20.13
C GLY A 141 12.59 9.22 -21.63
N SER A 142 11.39 9.35 -22.20
CA SER A 142 11.19 9.72 -23.61
C SER A 142 11.75 11.12 -23.93
N LYS A 143 11.55 12.08 -23.03
CA LYS A 143 12.09 13.44 -23.14
C LYS A 143 13.62 13.43 -23.14
N ILE A 144 14.25 12.75 -22.18
CA ILE A 144 15.72 12.63 -22.08
C ILE A 144 16.30 11.97 -23.34
N TYR A 145 15.68 10.90 -23.83
CA TYR A 145 16.09 10.26 -25.08
C TYR A 145 16.09 11.23 -26.25
N ASN A 146 14.99 11.97 -26.46
CA ASN A 146 14.83 12.90 -27.58
C ASN A 146 15.84 14.05 -27.56
N ILE A 147 16.04 14.70 -26.40
CA ILE A 147 16.97 15.83 -26.31
C ILE A 147 18.43 15.41 -26.46
N THR A 148 18.75 14.18 -26.08
CA THR A 148 20.09 13.59 -26.29
C THR A 148 20.33 13.29 -27.77
N HIS A 149 19.38 12.62 -28.44
CA HIS A 149 19.52 12.26 -29.86
C HIS A 149 19.53 13.47 -30.78
N ASN A 150 18.78 14.52 -30.44
CA ASN A 150 18.75 15.76 -31.20
C ASN A 150 19.89 16.73 -30.84
N SER A 151 20.89 16.28 -30.07
CA SER A 151 22.05 17.09 -29.64
C SER A 151 21.66 18.43 -28.98
N THR A 152 20.49 18.48 -28.34
CA THR A 152 19.95 19.68 -27.69
C THR A 152 20.50 19.83 -26.27
N ALA A 153 21.03 18.75 -25.69
CA ALA A 153 21.74 18.71 -24.42
C ALA A 153 23.05 17.93 -24.59
N THR A 154 24.07 18.30 -23.80
CA THR A 154 25.29 17.51 -23.64
C THR A 154 25.46 17.20 -22.17
N TRP A 155 25.46 15.93 -21.84
CA TRP A 155 25.52 15.48 -20.46
C TRP A 155 26.96 15.25 -20.02
N THR A 156 27.33 15.81 -18.87
CA THR A 156 28.71 15.77 -18.35
C THR A 156 28.74 15.25 -16.92
N GLY A 157 29.94 14.94 -16.41
CA GLY A 157 30.12 14.46 -15.04
C GLY A 157 29.23 13.26 -14.71
N ALA A 158 28.53 13.32 -13.58
CA ALA A 158 27.63 12.25 -13.14
C ALA A 158 26.46 11.97 -14.11
N LEU A 159 26.09 12.91 -15.00
CA LEU A 159 25.05 12.69 -16.00
C LEU A 159 25.58 12.11 -17.32
N SER A 160 26.89 11.88 -17.48
CA SER A 160 27.46 11.46 -18.76
C SER A 160 26.91 10.14 -19.30
N PHE A 161 26.39 9.27 -18.43
CA PHE A 161 25.72 8.02 -18.84
C PHE A 161 24.48 8.29 -19.71
N LEU A 162 23.83 9.46 -19.57
CA LEU A 162 22.67 9.84 -20.37
C LEU A 162 22.96 9.95 -21.87
N ASN A 163 24.22 10.15 -22.26
CA ASN A 163 24.62 10.17 -23.67
C ASN A 163 24.40 8.81 -24.36
N GLY A 164 24.36 7.70 -23.61
CA GLY A 164 24.08 6.35 -24.11
C GLY A 164 22.83 5.70 -23.50
N TRP A 165 22.20 6.34 -22.51
CA TRP A 165 21.05 5.79 -21.81
C TRP A 165 19.78 5.84 -22.66
N LYS A 166 18.93 4.82 -22.50
CA LYS A 166 17.62 4.72 -23.15
C LYS A 166 16.60 4.23 -22.15
N TYR A 167 15.43 4.87 -22.14
CA TYR A 167 14.28 4.33 -21.42
C TYR A 167 13.79 3.07 -22.11
N THR A 168 13.98 1.93 -21.45
CA THR A 168 13.68 0.59 -22.00
C THR A 168 12.72 -0.20 -21.11
N LEU A 169 12.30 0.38 -19.99
CA LEU A 169 11.40 -0.27 -19.02
C LEU A 169 10.07 -0.61 -19.69
N GLY A 170 9.48 -1.73 -19.26
CA GLY A 170 8.13 -2.12 -19.64
C GLY A 170 7.07 -1.24 -18.96
N ALA A 171 5.83 -1.73 -18.92
CA ALA A 171 4.72 -1.09 -18.23
C ALA A 171 3.85 -2.11 -17.50
N GLU A 172 3.46 -1.77 -16.27
CA GLU A 172 2.47 -2.44 -15.39
C GLU A 172 2.86 -3.84 -14.88
N ILE A 173 3.46 -4.69 -15.71
CA ILE A 173 3.70 -6.11 -15.42
C ILE A 173 4.81 -6.34 -14.39
N LEU A 174 4.78 -7.51 -13.73
CA LEU A 174 5.83 -7.93 -12.80
C LEU A 174 7.20 -8.07 -13.49
N VAL A 175 8.25 -7.66 -12.79
CA VAL A 175 9.64 -7.95 -13.19
C VAL A 175 10.08 -9.32 -12.68
N ALA A 176 11.28 -9.78 -13.06
CA ALA A 176 11.81 -11.06 -12.55
C ALA A 176 11.89 -11.08 -11.01
N ARG A 177 12.36 -9.98 -10.41
CA ARG A 177 12.39 -9.81 -8.95
C ARG A 177 11.01 -9.95 -8.31
N GLY A 178 9.97 -9.35 -8.88
CA GLY A 178 8.61 -9.43 -8.32
C GLY A 178 8.05 -10.84 -8.29
N ARG A 179 8.34 -11.63 -9.32
CA ARG A 179 7.95 -13.05 -9.37
C ARG A 179 8.64 -13.86 -8.27
N GLN A 180 9.94 -13.62 -8.07
CA GLN A 180 10.71 -14.23 -6.99
C GLN A 180 10.15 -13.84 -5.62
N GLU A 181 9.89 -12.55 -5.38
CA GLU A 181 9.34 -12.06 -4.11
C GLU A 181 8.03 -12.77 -3.71
N LEU A 182 7.15 -13.02 -4.68
CA LEU A 182 5.86 -13.67 -4.41
C LEU A 182 6.03 -15.17 -4.19
N PHE A 183 6.88 -15.82 -4.97
CA PHE A 183 7.21 -17.23 -4.75
C PHE A 183 7.84 -17.44 -3.36
N ASP A 184 8.84 -16.64 -3.00
CA ASP A 184 9.50 -16.69 -1.69
C ASP A 184 8.50 -16.39 -0.56
N SER A 185 7.58 -15.45 -0.75
CA SER A 185 6.50 -15.17 0.20
C SER A 185 5.56 -16.36 0.38
N GLY A 186 5.18 -17.04 -0.71
CA GLY A 186 4.38 -18.27 -0.67
C GLY A 186 5.08 -19.40 0.09
N VAL A 187 6.37 -19.59 -0.17
CA VAL A 187 7.20 -20.57 0.57
C VAL A 187 7.24 -20.25 2.06
N LEU A 188 7.52 -18.99 2.42
CA LEU A 188 7.55 -18.57 3.82
C LEU A 188 6.18 -18.75 4.49
N PHE A 189 5.09 -18.41 3.80
CA PHE A 189 3.73 -18.58 4.32
C PHE A 189 3.38 -20.06 4.53
N TYR A 190 3.91 -20.97 3.70
CA TYR A 190 3.80 -22.42 3.91
C TYR A 190 4.53 -22.88 5.18
N TYR A 191 5.76 -22.41 5.42
CA TYR A 191 6.47 -22.74 6.66
C TYR A 191 5.75 -22.23 7.91
N ASN A 192 5.10 -21.07 7.82
CA ASN A 192 4.39 -20.48 8.96
C ASN A 192 3.01 -21.12 9.20
N TYR A 193 2.24 -21.39 8.14
CA TYR A 193 0.81 -21.71 8.26
C TYR A 193 0.35 -22.92 7.45
N GLY A 194 1.24 -23.64 6.77
CA GLY A 194 0.90 -24.80 5.92
C GLY A 194 0.12 -25.89 6.65
N HIS A 195 0.33 -26.03 7.97
CA HIS A 195 -0.42 -26.96 8.82
C HIS A 195 -1.93 -26.68 8.91
N LEU A 196 -2.38 -25.46 8.59
CA LEU A 196 -3.80 -25.10 8.59
C LEU A 196 -4.52 -25.50 7.30
N TYR A 197 -3.79 -25.92 6.27
CA TYR A 197 -4.42 -26.29 5.00
C TYR A 197 -5.18 -27.61 5.11
N ASN A 198 -6.50 -27.56 4.87
CA ASN A 198 -7.33 -28.75 4.76
C ASN A 198 -7.23 -29.33 3.34
N THR A 199 -6.54 -30.47 3.21
CA THR A 199 -6.33 -31.15 1.92
C THR A 199 -7.60 -31.75 1.31
N SER A 200 -8.72 -31.80 2.03
CA SER A 200 -9.99 -32.33 1.53
C SER A 200 -10.80 -31.32 0.70
N THR A 201 -10.46 -30.02 0.75
CA THR A 201 -11.18 -28.97 0.04
C THR A 201 -10.21 -28.03 -0.68
N LYS A 202 -10.63 -27.50 -1.84
CA LYS A 202 -9.88 -26.42 -2.48
C LYS A 202 -10.11 -25.10 -1.75
N LEU A 203 -9.06 -24.30 -1.60
CA LEU A 203 -9.20 -22.91 -1.16
C LEU A 203 -9.77 -22.06 -2.30
N VAL A 204 -10.59 -21.07 -1.96
CA VAL A 204 -10.86 -19.90 -2.78
C VAL A 204 -9.93 -18.79 -2.29
N SER A 205 -9.14 -18.26 -3.20
CA SER A 205 -8.27 -17.10 -2.99
C SER A 205 -8.64 -16.02 -3.99
N ARG A 206 -8.55 -14.74 -3.60
CA ARG A 206 -9.08 -13.63 -4.40
C ARG A 206 -7.97 -12.70 -4.82
N THR A 207 -8.08 -12.18 -6.02
CA THR A 207 -7.15 -11.17 -6.58
C THR A 207 -7.95 -10.22 -7.44
N THR A 208 -7.32 -9.13 -7.90
CA THR A 208 -7.91 -8.30 -8.94
C THR A 208 -7.48 -8.74 -10.34
N THR A 209 -8.18 -8.29 -11.37
CA THR A 209 -7.97 -8.72 -12.77
C THR A 209 -6.73 -8.16 -13.47
N GLN A 210 -6.02 -7.17 -12.90
CA GLN A 210 -4.82 -6.65 -13.55
C GLN A 210 -3.73 -7.71 -13.64
N ASP A 211 -2.95 -7.72 -14.72
CA ASP A 211 -1.98 -8.81 -15.00
C ASP A 211 -1.00 -9.01 -13.84
N ARG A 212 -0.42 -7.91 -13.31
CA ARG A 212 0.50 -7.99 -12.17
C ARG A 212 -0.13 -8.60 -10.92
N MET A 213 -1.44 -8.43 -10.73
CA MET A 213 -2.17 -8.90 -9.56
C MET A 213 -2.44 -10.39 -9.69
N LEU A 214 -3.03 -10.79 -10.82
CA LEU A 214 -3.24 -12.20 -11.13
C LEU A 214 -1.94 -13.00 -11.07
N LYS A 215 -0.87 -12.51 -11.72
CA LYS A 215 0.44 -13.18 -11.68
C LYS A 215 1.03 -13.20 -10.28
N SER A 216 0.85 -12.16 -9.47
CA SER A 216 1.32 -12.18 -8.08
C SER A 216 0.67 -13.30 -7.27
N ALA A 217 -0.65 -13.46 -7.41
CA ALA A 217 -1.39 -14.54 -6.78
C ALA A 217 -0.89 -15.91 -7.27
N GLU A 218 -0.71 -16.10 -8.58
CA GLU A 218 -0.19 -17.36 -9.14
C GLU A 218 1.22 -17.72 -8.64
N TYR A 219 2.16 -16.76 -8.58
CA TYR A 219 3.51 -17.00 -8.07
C TYR A 219 3.51 -17.32 -6.57
N PHE A 220 2.66 -16.65 -5.79
CA PHE A 220 2.48 -16.97 -4.38
C PHE A 220 1.93 -18.40 -4.20
N MET A 221 0.88 -18.75 -4.94
CA MET A 221 0.29 -20.09 -4.90
C MET A 221 1.29 -21.16 -5.33
N ALA A 222 2.12 -20.87 -6.33
CA ALA A 222 3.19 -21.77 -6.75
C ALA A 222 4.26 -21.96 -5.65
N GLY A 223 4.58 -20.92 -4.89
CA GLY A 223 5.48 -21.02 -3.74
C GLY A 223 4.88 -21.81 -2.58
N PHE A 224 3.58 -21.65 -2.32
CA PHE A 224 2.89 -22.32 -1.21
C PHE A 224 2.53 -23.79 -1.50
N PHE A 225 2.00 -24.09 -2.70
CA PHE A 225 1.49 -25.42 -3.06
C PHE A 225 2.34 -26.18 -4.09
N GLY A 226 3.23 -25.50 -4.82
CA GLY A 226 3.91 -26.05 -6.00
C GLY A 226 3.23 -25.66 -7.32
N LEU A 227 3.79 -26.10 -8.46
CA LEU A 227 3.33 -25.67 -9.79
C LEU A 227 1.91 -26.16 -10.11
N GLU A 228 1.47 -27.26 -9.50
CA GLU A 228 0.14 -27.84 -9.60
C GLU A 228 -0.87 -27.22 -8.61
N TRP A 229 -0.61 -26.02 -8.08
CA TRP A 229 -1.44 -25.33 -7.07
C TRP A 229 -2.93 -25.25 -7.44
N THR A 230 -3.28 -25.26 -8.72
CA THR A 230 -4.67 -25.25 -9.20
C THR A 230 -5.47 -26.49 -8.74
N GLN A 231 -4.80 -27.55 -8.27
CA GLN A 231 -5.43 -28.70 -7.61
C GLN A 231 -5.83 -28.41 -6.16
N ASN A 232 -5.20 -27.43 -5.52
CA ASN A 232 -5.36 -27.09 -4.10
C ASN A 232 -6.13 -25.78 -3.88
N ALA A 233 -6.10 -24.86 -4.85
CA ALA A 233 -6.79 -23.58 -4.78
C ALA A 233 -7.43 -23.19 -6.12
N THR A 234 -8.45 -22.35 -6.01
CA THR A 234 -9.13 -21.65 -7.11
C THR A 234 -8.92 -20.16 -6.91
N LEU A 235 -8.50 -19.45 -7.96
CA LEU A 235 -8.39 -17.99 -7.93
C LEU A 235 -9.69 -17.34 -8.42
N GLU A 236 -10.19 -16.40 -7.64
CA GLU A 236 -11.29 -15.49 -7.98
C GLU A 236 -10.73 -14.12 -8.40
N PRO A 237 -10.56 -13.85 -9.71
CA PRO A 237 -10.21 -12.53 -10.20
C PRO A 237 -11.44 -11.60 -10.18
N ILE A 238 -11.46 -10.66 -9.23
CA ILE A 238 -12.47 -9.61 -9.12
C ILE A 238 -12.12 -8.48 -10.11
N ILE A 239 -13.09 -8.09 -10.95
CA ILE A 239 -12.87 -7.11 -12.01
C ILE A 239 -12.42 -5.78 -11.42
N GLU A 240 -11.25 -5.31 -11.86
CA GLU A 240 -10.69 -4.01 -11.50
C GLU A 240 -10.87 -3.05 -12.68
N GLN A 241 -12.03 -2.40 -12.70
CA GLN A 241 -12.38 -1.41 -13.70
C GLN A 241 -13.51 -0.50 -13.19
N ASN A 242 -13.59 0.71 -13.73
CA ASN A 242 -14.73 1.60 -13.52
C ASN A 242 -16.07 0.87 -13.76
N GLY A 243 -17.02 1.05 -12.84
CA GLY A 243 -18.36 0.44 -12.91
C GLY A 243 -18.47 -0.97 -12.31
N PHE A 244 -17.38 -1.58 -11.82
CA PHE A 244 -17.39 -2.89 -11.18
C PHE A 244 -16.95 -2.80 -9.71
N ASN A 245 -17.80 -3.24 -8.78
CA ASN A 245 -17.47 -3.27 -7.36
C ASN A 245 -16.28 -4.18 -7.07
N ASN A 246 -15.29 -3.68 -6.33
CA ASN A 246 -14.12 -4.42 -5.91
C ASN A 246 -13.56 -3.87 -4.58
N SER A 247 -13.59 -4.67 -3.52
CA SER A 247 -13.01 -4.34 -2.21
C SER A 247 -11.48 -4.32 -2.20
N LEU A 248 -10.84 -5.06 -3.12
CA LEU A 248 -9.38 -5.13 -3.29
C LEU A 248 -8.83 -3.99 -4.16
N ALA A 249 -9.68 -3.15 -4.75
CA ALA A 249 -9.33 -1.97 -5.55
C ALA A 249 -10.42 -0.88 -5.46
N GLY A 250 -10.75 -0.44 -4.23
CA GLY A 250 -11.92 0.38 -3.94
C GLY A 250 -11.94 1.78 -4.53
N TYR A 251 -10.80 2.27 -5.01
CA TYR A 251 -10.68 3.59 -5.61
C TYR A 251 -11.56 3.75 -6.86
N PHE A 252 -11.81 2.69 -7.63
CA PHE A 252 -12.72 2.75 -8.80
C PHE A 252 -14.19 2.98 -8.43
N GLN A 253 -14.57 2.76 -7.18
CA GLN A 253 -15.93 2.99 -6.67
C GLN A 253 -16.00 4.23 -5.79
N CYS A 254 -14.91 4.99 -5.67
CA CYS A 254 -14.87 6.19 -4.84
C CYS A 254 -14.48 7.39 -5.71
N ASN A 255 -15.47 8.05 -6.33
CA ASN A 255 -15.24 9.15 -7.28
C ASN A 255 -14.38 10.27 -6.69
N ASN A 256 -14.55 10.56 -5.39
CA ASN A 256 -13.77 11.57 -4.70
C ASN A 256 -12.32 11.16 -4.40
N SER A 257 -11.97 9.88 -4.50
CA SER A 257 -10.57 9.43 -4.39
C SER A 257 -9.74 9.75 -5.63
N ASN A 258 -10.39 9.94 -6.79
CA ASN A 258 -9.74 10.18 -8.08
C ASN A 258 -9.97 11.61 -8.60
N ASN A 259 -10.10 12.59 -7.71
CA ASN A 259 -10.23 13.99 -8.10
C ASN A 259 -9.47 14.93 -7.16
N TYR A 260 -9.52 16.24 -7.45
CA TYR A 260 -8.77 17.27 -6.73
C TYR A 260 -8.95 17.26 -5.20
N ARG A 261 -10.05 16.69 -4.67
CA ARG A 261 -10.31 16.58 -3.23
C ARG A 261 -9.34 15.64 -2.52
N SER A 262 -8.85 14.60 -3.19
CA SER A 262 -7.91 13.62 -2.64
C SER A 262 -6.50 13.79 -3.23
N THR A 263 -6.11 15.04 -3.52
CA THR A 263 -4.75 15.39 -3.99
C THR A 263 -3.89 16.05 -2.91
N GLY A 264 -4.36 16.07 -1.65
CA GLY A 264 -3.68 16.73 -0.54
C GLY A 264 -2.24 16.23 -0.36
N GLY A 265 -2.04 14.92 -0.46
CA GLY A 265 -0.73 14.28 -0.32
C GLY A 265 0.18 14.60 -1.49
N SER A 266 -0.32 14.51 -2.72
CA SER A 266 0.45 14.92 -3.91
C SER A 266 0.87 16.40 -3.86
N ASN A 267 -0.02 17.29 -3.42
CA ASN A 267 0.31 18.72 -3.29
C ASN A 267 1.36 18.96 -2.19
N ALA A 268 1.26 18.25 -1.06
CA ALA A 268 2.25 18.31 0.00
C ALA A 268 3.62 17.76 -0.44
N SER A 269 3.63 16.65 -1.20
CA SER A 269 4.84 16.09 -1.80
C SER A 269 5.54 17.11 -2.70
N VAL A 270 4.80 17.81 -3.58
CA VAL A 270 5.38 18.83 -4.47
C VAL A 270 6.02 19.99 -3.68
N VAL A 271 5.42 20.42 -2.56
CA VAL A 271 6.04 21.44 -1.69
C VAL A 271 7.37 20.92 -1.13
N TRP A 272 7.36 19.69 -0.63
CA TRP A 272 8.53 19.06 -0.04
C TRP A 272 9.65 18.81 -1.08
N GLU A 273 9.30 18.32 -2.27
CA GLU A 273 10.21 18.11 -3.41
C GLU A 273 11.01 19.36 -3.75
N ASN A 274 10.36 20.54 -3.76
CA ASN A 274 11.05 21.81 -4.02
C ASN A 274 12.06 22.19 -2.93
N ILE A 275 11.93 21.63 -1.73
CA ILE A 275 12.83 21.88 -0.59
C ILE A 275 13.98 20.88 -0.62
N TYR A 276 13.70 19.57 -0.54
CA TYR A 276 14.76 18.57 -0.35
C TYR A 276 15.59 18.34 -1.62
N LEU A 277 15.02 18.54 -2.82
CA LEU A 277 15.75 18.42 -4.09
C LEU A 277 16.39 19.72 -4.56
N ALA A 278 16.33 20.82 -3.79
CA ALA A 278 16.87 22.11 -4.23
C ALA A 278 18.36 21.99 -4.60
N ASP A 279 19.15 21.36 -3.74
CA ASP A 279 20.59 21.17 -3.96
C ASP A 279 20.87 20.11 -5.03
N ALA A 280 20.16 18.98 -5.04
CA ALA A 280 20.24 17.97 -6.11
C ALA A 280 20.02 18.61 -7.49
N THR A 281 18.94 19.38 -7.61
CA THR A 281 18.55 20.05 -8.85
C THR A 281 19.61 21.05 -9.30
N LYS A 282 20.19 21.81 -8.37
CA LYS A 282 21.29 22.73 -8.67
C LYS A 282 22.53 21.98 -9.17
N ARG A 283 22.91 20.86 -8.54
CA ARG A 283 24.04 20.02 -8.98
C ARG A 283 23.80 19.44 -10.38
N LEU A 284 22.65 18.82 -10.60
CA LEU A 284 22.32 18.15 -11.87
C LEU A 284 22.14 19.15 -13.02
N ARG A 285 21.57 20.33 -12.76
CA ARG A 285 21.47 21.41 -13.75
C ARG A 285 22.84 21.86 -14.25
N ALA A 286 23.84 21.98 -13.37
CA ALA A 286 25.20 22.35 -13.77
C ALA A 286 25.86 21.33 -14.73
N LEU A 287 25.38 20.08 -14.73
CA LEU A 287 25.89 18.99 -15.56
C LEU A 287 25.06 18.76 -16.85
N SER A 288 24.00 19.55 -17.05
CA SER A 288 22.99 19.38 -18.11
C SER A 288 23.22 20.24 -19.36
N GLY A 289 24.33 20.97 -19.43
CA GLY A 289 24.62 21.88 -20.56
C GLY A 289 23.55 22.96 -20.72
N ASN A 290 22.95 23.05 -21.92
CA ASN A 290 21.90 24.03 -22.23
C ASN A 290 20.49 23.59 -21.78
N TYR A 291 20.35 22.37 -21.26
CA TYR A 291 19.06 21.87 -20.80
C TYR A 291 18.72 22.42 -19.41
N ASN A 292 17.52 22.99 -19.28
CA ASN A 292 17.02 23.48 -18.00
C ASN A 292 16.50 22.31 -17.15
N TRP A 293 17.39 21.70 -16.37
CA TRP A 293 17.04 20.65 -15.41
C TRP A 293 16.18 21.20 -14.26
N THR A 294 14.99 20.63 -14.09
CA THR A 294 13.98 21.06 -13.12
C THR A 294 13.93 20.16 -11.89
N VAL A 295 13.22 20.59 -10.83
CA VAL A 295 12.97 19.75 -9.65
C VAL A 295 12.20 18.48 -10.03
N ALA A 296 11.20 18.60 -10.91
CA ALA A 296 10.46 17.45 -11.41
C ALA A 296 11.36 16.46 -12.20
N ASP A 297 12.37 16.95 -12.93
CA ASP A 297 13.36 16.08 -13.56
C ASP A 297 14.22 15.35 -12.51
N SER A 298 14.64 16.04 -11.44
CA SER A 298 15.35 15.41 -10.30
C SER A 298 14.50 14.35 -9.61
N TYR A 299 13.22 14.61 -9.36
CA TYR A 299 12.32 13.64 -8.72
C TYR A 299 12.09 12.41 -9.61
N ASN A 300 11.90 12.61 -10.93
CA ASN A 300 11.79 11.50 -11.88
C ASN A 300 13.09 10.70 -11.99
N ALA A 301 14.24 11.38 -11.98
CA ALA A 301 15.55 10.72 -11.92
C ALA A 301 15.69 9.86 -10.66
N GLN A 302 15.31 10.38 -9.49
CA GLN A 302 15.34 9.62 -8.24
C GLN A 302 14.36 8.43 -8.29
N THR A 303 13.17 8.63 -8.84
CA THR A 303 12.15 7.57 -9.02
C THR A 303 12.59 6.48 -9.99
N LEU A 304 13.43 6.78 -10.98
CA LEU A 304 13.94 5.77 -11.92
C LEU A 304 14.89 4.76 -11.25
N CYS A 305 15.60 5.14 -10.20
CA CYS A 305 16.51 4.24 -9.47
C CYS A 305 15.81 2.96 -8.95
N PRO A 306 14.73 3.01 -8.16
CA PRO A 306 14.05 1.80 -7.70
C PRO A 306 13.54 0.94 -8.86
N TYR A 307 12.92 1.55 -9.87
CA TYR A 307 12.35 0.82 -11.02
C TYR A 307 13.42 0.12 -11.86
N GLU A 308 14.50 0.81 -12.20
CA GLU A 308 15.61 0.19 -12.93
C GLU A 308 16.32 -0.86 -12.08
N THR A 309 16.47 -0.64 -10.76
CA THR A 309 17.12 -1.63 -9.90
C THR A 309 16.34 -2.94 -9.89
N VAL A 310 15.03 -2.94 -9.65
CA VAL A 310 14.26 -4.21 -9.62
C VAL A 310 14.08 -4.83 -11.01
N ALA A 311 14.12 -4.02 -12.08
CA ALA A 311 13.99 -4.50 -13.46
C ALA A 311 15.30 -5.06 -14.04
N TYR A 312 16.41 -4.37 -13.81
CA TYR A 312 17.70 -4.60 -14.45
C TYR A 312 18.80 -5.07 -13.50
N GLY A 313 18.54 -5.04 -12.20
CA GLY A 313 19.48 -5.36 -11.14
C GLY A 313 20.40 -4.22 -10.76
N TYR A 314 20.36 -3.08 -11.44
CA TYR A 314 21.15 -1.89 -11.08
C TYR A 314 20.54 -0.64 -11.72
N SER A 315 20.90 0.53 -11.23
CA SER A 315 20.60 1.80 -11.87
C SER A 315 21.70 2.84 -11.71
N ASN A 316 22.01 3.55 -12.80
CA ASN A 316 22.92 4.71 -12.75
C ASN A 316 22.28 5.95 -12.11
N TRP A 317 20.96 5.93 -11.86
CA TRP A 317 20.28 7.05 -11.23
C TRP A 317 20.52 7.11 -9.73
N CYS A 318 20.79 5.97 -9.08
CA CYS A 318 20.82 5.86 -7.63
C CYS A 318 21.91 6.73 -6.97
N ASN A 319 23.10 6.79 -7.58
CA ASN A 319 24.27 7.49 -7.06
C ASN A 319 24.28 9.01 -7.35
N LEU A 320 23.26 9.54 -8.04
CA LEU A 320 23.12 10.98 -8.26
C LEU A 320 22.69 11.74 -6.99
N PHE A 321 22.14 10.99 -6.03
CA PHE A 321 21.52 11.51 -4.82
C PHE A 321 22.32 11.13 -3.58
N THR A 322 22.36 12.05 -2.62
CA THR A 322 22.95 11.88 -1.29
C THR A 322 22.00 11.09 -0.37
N TYR A 323 22.51 10.65 0.77
CA TYR A 323 21.71 9.94 1.76
C TYR A 323 20.52 10.77 2.27
N ASP A 324 20.73 12.04 2.59
CA ASP A 324 19.69 12.95 3.07
C ASP A 324 18.59 13.16 2.00
N GLU A 325 18.97 13.16 0.72
CA GLU A 325 18.03 13.23 -0.40
C GLU A 325 17.20 11.95 -0.55
N TRP A 326 17.75 10.78 -0.18
CA TRP A 326 16.98 9.53 -0.08
C TRP A 326 16.02 9.53 1.11
N GLN A 327 16.41 10.09 2.26
CA GLN A 327 15.48 10.31 3.36
C GLN A 327 14.36 11.29 2.97
N GLY A 328 14.69 12.32 2.20
CA GLY A 328 13.72 13.23 1.60
C GLY A 328 12.75 12.54 0.64
N PHE A 329 13.23 11.58 -0.15
CA PHE A 329 12.42 10.79 -1.07
C PHE A 329 11.41 9.88 -0.35
N GLU A 330 11.84 9.14 0.67
CA GLU A 330 10.92 8.37 1.54
C GLU A 330 9.82 9.29 2.08
N TYR A 331 10.22 10.45 2.61
CA TYR A 331 9.27 11.39 3.22
C TYR A 331 8.29 12.01 2.21
N SER A 332 8.72 12.26 0.95
CA SER A 332 7.77 12.71 -0.10
C SER A 332 6.68 11.67 -0.35
N ILE A 333 7.02 10.39 -0.30
CA ILE A 333 6.08 9.29 -0.48
C ILE A 333 5.18 9.16 0.75
N ASP A 334 5.71 9.33 1.96
CA ASP A 334 4.91 9.34 3.19
C ASP A 334 3.82 10.43 3.15
N LEU A 335 4.19 11.64 2.72
CA LEU A 335 3.24 12.75 2.50
C LEU A 335 2.18 12.37 1.46
N GLN A 336 2.60 11.79 0.33
CA GLN A 336 1.71 11.36 -0.74
C GLN A 336 0.68 10.34 -0.23
N PHE A 337 1.12 9.26 0.41
CA PHE A 337 0.23 8.21 0.91
C PHE A 337 -0.70 8.71 2.01
N GLN A 338 -0.21 9.50 2.96
CA GLN A 338 -1.07 10.05 4.02
C GLN A 338 -2.21 10.90 3.48
N GLY A 339 -1.93 11.76 2.49
CA GLY A 339 -2.91 12.69 1.96
C GLY A 339 -3.75 12.20 0.79
N ASN A 340 -3.38 11.09 0.16
CA ASN A 340 -4.14 10.51 -0.95
C ASN A 340 -4.93 9.27 -0.51
N ASN A 341 -4.41 8.49 0.43
CA ASN A 341 -4.95 7.18 0.80
C ASN A 341 -5.15 6.99 2.32
N GLY A 342 -4.43 7.79 3.12
CA GLY A 342 -4.31 7.66 4.55
C GLY A 342 -5.27 8.50 5.39
N TRP A 343 -4.82 8.82 6.61
CA TRP A 343 -5.59 9.57 7.61
C TRP A 343 -5.83 11.03 7.22
N LEU A 344 -4.96 11.60 6.39
CA LEU A 344 -5.08 12.96 5.89
C LEU A 344 -5.85 13.04 4.56
N ALA A 345 -6.32 11.91 4.04
CA ALA A 345 -7.13 11.83 2.83
C ALA A 345 -8.64 11.85 3.18
N PRO A 346 -9.47 12.68 2.55
CA PRO A 346 -10.92 12.72 2.85
C PRO A 346 -11.66 11.45 2.42
N THR A 347 -11.00 10.56 1.66
CA THR A 347 -11.57 9.28 1.21
C THR A 347 -10.83 8.07 1.75
N GLY A 348 -9.82 8.25 2.61
CA GLY A 348 -8.93 7.18 3.06
C GLY A 348 -9.68 5.99 3.66
N ARG A 349 -10.64 6.22 4.55
CA ARG A 349 -11.50 5.14 5.08
C ARG A 349 -12.48 4.60 4.04
N GLY A 350 -13.08 5.49 3.25
CA GLY A 350 -14.10 5.11 2.27
C GLY A 350 -13.58 4.14 1.20
N VAL A 351 -12.33 4.29 0.76
CA VAL A 351 -11.73 3.38 -0.22
C VAL A 351 -11.52 1.97 0.35
N GLY A 352 -11.11 1.87 1.62
CA GLY A 352 -10.77 0.59 2.25
C GLY A 352 -11.92 -0.14 2.94
N ILE A 353 -13.05 0.53 3.21
CA ILE A 353 -14.08 0.00 4.11
C ILE A 353 -14.72 -1.31 3.64
N GLY A 354 -14.84 -1.53 2.33
CA GLY A 354 -15.42 -2.77 1.81
C GLY A 354 -14.65 -4.02 2.27
N TYR A 355 -13.31 -4.00 2.22
CA TYR A 355 -12.51 -5.14 2.68
C TYR A 355 -12.59 -5.33 4.20
N VAL A 356 -12.72 -4.23 4.96
CA VAL A 356 -12.89 -4.30 6.42
C VAL A 356 -14.20 -4.99 6.78
N GLU A 357 -15.28 -4.71 6.06
CA GLU A 357 -16.57 -5.37 6.25
C GLU A 357 -16.55 -6.85 5.81
N GLU A 358 -15.79 -7.19 4.77
CA GLU A 358 -15.55 -8.60 4.41
C GLU A 358 -14.75 -9.35 5.49
N LEU A 359 -13.68 -8.74 6.00
CA LEU A 359 -12.90 -9.30 7.11
C LEU A 359 -13.78 -9.48 8.34
N TYR A 360 -14.59 -8.48 8.68
CA TYR A 360 -15.52 -8.53 9.79
C TYR A 360 -16.52 -9.69 9.64
N ALA A 361 -17.14 -9.84 8.47
CA ALA A 361 -18.05 -10.94 8.18
C ALA A 361 -17.39 -12.32 8.33
N ARG A 362 -16.14 -12.48 7.84
CA ARG A 362 -15.35 -13.72 8.01
C ARG A 362 -15.07 -14.03 9.48
N LEU A 363 -14.65 -13.03 10.25
CA LEU A 363 -14.34 -13.20 11.67
C LEU A 363 -15.59 -13.52 12.51
N GLN A 364 -16.76 -13.06 12.09
CA GLN A 364 -18.05 -13.41 12.71
C GLN A 364 -18.66 -14.72 12.18
N GLY A 365 -18.08 -15.31 11.14
CA GLY A 365 -18.57 -16.55 10.55
C GLY A 365 -19.91 -16.40 9.82
N HIS A 366 -20.15 -15.27 9.14
CA HIS A 366 -21.32 -15.08 8.28
C HIS A 366 -20.96 -14.51 6.91
N LEU A 367 -21.86 -14.71 5.93
CA LEU A 367 -21.70 -14.14 4.59
C LEU A 367 -21.96 -12.64 4.61
N TYR A 368 -21.41 -11.91 3.64
CA TYR A 368 -21.63 -10.47 3.54
C TYR A 368 -23.12 -10.14 3.39
N ASN A 369 -23.65 -9.25 4.24
CA ASN A 369 -25.09 -9.02 4.37
C ASN A 369 -25.52 -7.54 4.26
N LEU A 370 -24.60 -6.59 4.06
CA LEU A 370 -24.94 -5.17 3.91
C LEU A 370 -25.73 -4.92 2.62
N ALA A 371 -26.48 -3.82 2.58
CA ALA A 371 -27.29 -3.43 1.43
C ALA A 371 -26.44 -3.04 0.18
N PRO A 372 -27.00 -3.11 -1.04
CA PRO A 372 -26.32 -2.57 -2.22
C PRO A 372 -25.91 -1.10 -2.02
N GLY A 373 -24.68 -0.76 -2.40
CA GLY A 373 -24.15 0.60 -2.26
C GLY A 373 -23.67 0.98 -0.87
N ALA A 374 -23.82 0.11 0.15
CA ALA A 374 -23.28 0.38 1.49
C ALA A 374 -21.75 0.51 1.50
N THR A 375 -21.07 -0.22 0.61
CA THR A 375 -19.62 -0.19 0.40
C THR A 375 -19.29 -0.50 -1.07
N ASN A 376 -18.01 -0.63 -1.39
CA ASN A 376 -17.46 -1.07 -2.67
C ASN A 376 -17.41 -2.60 -2.87
N VAL A 377 -18.02 -3.42 -1.99
CA VAL A 377 -18.05 -4.89 -2.09
C VAL A 377 -18.94 -5.37 -3.24
N ASN A 378 -18.51 -6.42 -3.94
CA ASN A 378 -19.35 -7.12 -4.91
C ASN A 378 -20.24 -8.15 -4.22
N ARG A 379 -21.48 -7.75 -3.93
CA ARG A 379 -22.44 -8.60 -3.22
C ARG A 379 -22.73 -9.93 -3.92
N THR A 380 -22.70 -9.98 -5.25
CA THR A 380 -22.98 -11.24 -5.97
C THR A 380 -21.93 -12.30 -5.67
N LEU A 381 -20.66 -11.90 -5.48
CA LEU A 381 -19.58 -12.79 -5.08
C LEU A 381 -19.64 -13.09 -3.58
N ASP A 382 -20.00 -12.11 -2.75
CA ASP A 382 -19.82 -12.23 -1.30
C ASP A 382 -21.05 -12.77 -0.54
N THR A 383 -22.17 -12.98 -1.23
CA THR A 383 -23.39 -13.57 -0.64
C THR A 383 -23.49 -15.09 -0.85
N THR A 384 -22.43 -15.76 -1.31
CA THR A 384 -22.44 -17.22 -1.51
C THR A 384 -21.17 -17.89 -1.01
N ASP A 385 -21.29 -19.09 -0.44
CA ASP A 385 -20.15 -19.87 0.03
C ASP A 385 -19.21 -20.32 -1.11
N ALA A 386 -19.67 -20.30 -2.37
CA ALA A 386 -18.87 -20.75 -3.50
C ALA A 386 -17.70 -19.80 -3.79
N THR A 387 -17.91 -18.50 -3.60
CA THR A 387 -16.98 -17.41 -3.91
C THR A 387 -16.49 -16.68 -2.65
N PHE A 388 -17.25 -16.76 -1.56
CA PHE A 388 -16.85 -16.23 -0.25
C PHE A 388 -17.03 -17.29 0.87
N PRO A 389 -16.25 -18.38 0.83
CA PRO A 389 -16.41 -19.49 1.76
C PRO A 389 -16.05 -19.11 3.20
N LEU A 390 -16.83 -19.59 4.17
CA LEU A 390 -16.58 -19.35 5.60
C LEU A 390 -15.90 -20.53 6.32
N ASN A 391 -15.65 -21.61 5.60
CA ASN A 391 -15.12 -22.88 6.12
C ASN A 391 -13.65 -23.11 5.76
N GLN A 392 -12.86 -22.05 5.59
CA GLN A 392 -11.42 -22.12 5.34
C GLN A 392 -10.64 -21.70 6.58
N SER A 393 -9.52 -22.37 6.85
CA SER A 393 -8.54 -21.90 7.85
C SER A 393 -7.50 -20.95 7.24
N LEU A 394 -7.43 -20.86 5.91
CA LEU A 394 -6.53 -19.97 5.19
C LEU A 394 -7.34 -19.12 4.20
N TYR A 395 -7.24 -17.80 4.35
CA TYR A 395 -7.79 -16.81 3.44
C TYR A 395 -6.65 -16.01 2.83
N MET A 396 -6.60 -15.93 1.50
CA MET A 396 -5.49 -15.30 0.77
C MET A 396 -6.07 -14.32 -0.25
N ASP A 397 -5.88 -13.04 0.00
CA ASP A 397 -6.36 -11.95 -0.86
C ASP A 397 -5.19 -11.11 -1.37
N PHE A 398 -5.23 -10.70 -2.65
CA PHE A 398 -4.18 -9.91 -3.28
C PHE A 398 -4.71 -8.55 -3.73
N SER A 399 -4.05 -7.46 -3.30
CA SER A 399 -4.46 -6.07 -3.52
C SER A 399 -3.28 -5.14 -3.89
N HIS A 400 -3.53 -3.83 -3.97
CA HIS A 400 -2.53 -2.80 -4.28
C HIS A 400 -2.09 -2.07 -3.02
N ASP A 401 -0.91 -1.46 -3.05
CA ASP A 401 -0.37 -0.61 -1.98
C ASP A 401 -1.36 0.44 -1.49
N THR A 402 -1.88 1.24 -2.41
CA THR A 402 -2.80 2.36 -2.10
C THR A 402 -4.08 1.85 -1.44
N ASN A 403 -4.62 0.73 -1.91
CA ASN A 403 -5.81 0.11 -1.34
C ASN A 403 -5.52 -0.50 0.03
N ILE A 404 -4.40 -1.21 0.21
CA ILE A 404 -3.96 -1.72 1.51
C ILE A 404 -3.80 -0.58 2.52
N TYR A 405 -3.21 0.54 2.11
CA TYR A 405 -3.05 1.71 2.98
C TYR A 405 -4.41 2.32 3.40
N SER A 406 -5.36 2.39 2.46
CA SER A 406 -6.74 2.79 2.76
C SER A 406 -7.47 1.77 3.63
N ILE A 407 -7.20 0.47 3.50
CA ILE A 407 -7.74 -0.58 4.39
C ILE A 407 -7.21 -0.39 5.82
N LEU A 408 -5.91 -0.14 6.00
CA LEU A 408 -5.33 0.16 7.32
C LEU A 408 -5.94 1.42 7.95
N THR A 409 -6.25 2.43 7.13
CA THR A 409 -6.95 3.64 7.57
C THR A 409 -8.41 3.34 7.93
N ALA A 410 -9.12 2.54 7.13
CA ALA A 410 -10.49 2.10 7.38
C ALA A 410 -10.61 1.26 8.66
N LEU A 411 -9.62 0.40 8.92
CA LEU A 411 -9.46 -0.33 10.19
C LEU A 411 -9.31 0.62 11.39
N GLY A 412 -8.95 1.89 11.18
CA GLY A 412 -8.74 2.81 12.28
C GLY A 412 -7.41 2.59 13.01
N MET A 413 -6.38 2.09 12.31
CA MET A 413 -5.01 1.96 12.81
C MET A 413 -4.35 3.32 13.11
N ARG A 414 -4.68 3.94 14.24
CA ARG A 414 -4.19 5.27 14.66
C ARG A 414 -2.68 5.33 14.88
N GLN A 415 -1.99 4.20 15.05
CA GLN A 415 -0.51 4.24 15.06
C GLN A 415 0.10 4.73 13.74
N PHE A 416 -0.68 4.77 12.66
CA PHE A 416 -0.29 5.28 11.35
C PHE A 416 -0.96 6.61 11.02
N SER A 417 -1.43 7.38 12.03
CA SER A 417 -2.13 8.65 11.83
C SER A 417 -1.27 9.89 12.06
N ASP A 418 0.05 9.79 11.88
CA ASP A 418 0.96 10.91 12.12
C ASP A 418 0.61 12.12 11.25
N GLU A 419 0.63 13.30 11.87
CA GLU A 419 0.56 14.57 11.16
C GLU A 419 1.95 14.90 10.60
N LEU A 420 2.09 14.86 9.27
CA LEU A 420 3.36 15.06 8.59
C LEU A 420 3.49 16.50 8.10
N ALA A 421 4.48 17.25 8.61
CA ALA A 421 4.80 18.58 8.09
C ALA A 421 5.29 18.48 6.63
N ASN A 422 4.80 19.32 5.71
CA ASN A 422 5.18 19.24 4.28
C ASN A 422 6.43 20.06 3.92
N ASN A 423 7.08 20.67 4.91
CA ASN A 423 8.23 21.56 4.72
C ASN A 423 9.49 21.10 5.47
N THR A 424 9.39 20.03 6.26
CA THR A 424 10.49 19.43 7.01
C THR A 424 10.16 17.98 7.32
N ILE A 425 11.18 17.14 7.45
CA ILE A 425 10.99 15.74 7.87
C ILE A 425 10.48 15.74 9.31
N THR A 426 9.32 15.10 9.53
CA THR A 426 8.83 14.84 10.88
C THR A 426 9.69 13.74 11.52
N PRO A 427 10.45 14.05 12.59
CA PRO A 427 11.33 13.07 13.23
C PRO A 427 10.51 12.02 13.99
N ASN A 428 11.05 10.79 14.08
CA ASN A 428 10.43 9.68 14.82
C ASN A 428 8.96 9.39 14.43
N ARG A 429 8.59 9.63 13.17
CA ARG A 429 7.28 9.27 12.64
C ARG A 429 7.14 7.74 12.58
N ASN A 430 5.98 7.24 12.96
CA ASN A 430 5.57 5.84 12.81
C ASN A 430 5.14 5.53 11.37
N VAL A 431 4.73 6.57 10.63
CA VAL A 431 4.37 6.46 9.21
C VAL A 431 5.62 6.49 8.35
N THR A 432 6.05 5.31 7.91
CA THR A 432 7.10 5.13 6.90
C THR A 432 6.58 4.12 5.87
N VAL A 433 6.27 4.56 4.66
CA VAL A 433 5.55 3.78 3.65
C VAL A 433 6.34 2.53 3.23
N SER A 434 7.66 2.62 3.14
CA SER A 434 8.53 1.47 2.87
C SER A 434 8.46 0.38 3.96
N HIS A 435 8.03 0.72 5.19
CA HIS A 435 7.84 -0.24 6.28
C HIS A 435 6.43 -0.85 6.32
N ILE A 436 5.47 -0.27 5.57
CA ILE A 436 4.05 -0.63 5.62
C ILE A 436 3.61 -1.30 4.32
N THR A 437 3.82 -0.63 3.18
CA THR A 437 3.39 -1.09 1.86
C THR A 437 4.52 -1.07 0.80
N PRO A 438 5.73 -1.62 1.04
CA PRO A 438 6.73 -1.86 -0.02
C PRO A 438 6.22 -2.90 -1.03
N PHE A 439 6.94 -3.17 -2.13
CA PHE A 439 6.54 -4.25 -3.05
C PHE A 439 6.46 -5.57 -2.26
N GLY A 440 5.48 -6.40 -2.57
CA GLY A 440 5.25 -7.66 -1.86
C GLY A 440 4.87 -7.52 -0.38
N ALA A 441 4.43 -6.32 0.05
CA ALA A 441 3.90 -6.10 1.39
C ALA A 441 2.78 -7.09 1.74
N ARG A 442 2.68 -7.40 3.03
CA ARG A 442 1.69 -8.35 3.53
C ARG A 442 1.20 -7.96 4.91
N VAL A 443 -0.11 -8.06 5.07
CA VAL A 443 -0.83 -7.90 6.32
C VAL A 443 -1.44 -9.25 6.66
N VAL A 444 -1.23 -9.72 7.89
CA VAL A 444 -1.72 -11.03 8.34
C VAL A 444 -2.53 -10.85 9.61
N TRP A 445 -3.70 -11.49 9.65
CA TRP A 445 -4.51 -11.63 10.86
C TRP A 445 -4.57 -13.10 11.25
N GLU A 446 -4.03 -13.42 12.41
CA GLU A 446 -4.09 -14.74 13.03
C GLU A 446 -5.19 -14.76 14.09
N GLN A 447 -6.11 -15.72 13.97
CA GLN A 447 -7.03 -16.05 15.06
C GLN A 447 -6.36 -17.10 15.94
N ILE A 448 -6.24 -16.81 17.23
CA ILE A 448 -5.51 -17.64 18.19
C ILE A 448 -6.46 -18.06 19.30
N THR A 449 -6.43 -19.34 19.65
CA THR A 449 -7.18 -19.88 20.80
C THR A 449 -6.22 -20.26 21.91
N THR A 450 -6.53 -19.84 23.13
CA THR A 450 -5.79 -20.17 24.35
C THR A 450 -6.66 -20.95 25.33
N PRO A 451 -6.09 -21.85 26.14
CA PRO A 451 -6.87 -22.66 27.08
C PRO A 451 -7.54 -21.82 28.18
N GLN A 452 -6.98 -20.66 28.50
CA GLN A 452 -7.42 -19.71 29.52
C GLN A 452 -7.05 -18.28 29.08
N PRO A 453 -7.56 -17.22 29.75
CA PRO A 453 -7.18 -15.85 29.44
C PRO A 453 -5.68 -15.66 29.59
N LEU A 454 -5.08 -15.02 28.59
CA LEU A 454 -3.65 -14.85 28.49
C LEU A 454 -3.23 -13.51 29.09
N LYS A 455 -2.24 -13.54 29.99
CA LYS A 455 -1.74 -12.33 30.64
C LYS A 455 -1.28 -11.31 29.61
N ALA A 456 -1.59 -10.04 29.89
CA ALA A 456 -1.24 -8.90 29.05
C ALA A 456 0.27 -8.64 28.97
N ASN A 457 1.04 -9.13 29.95
CA ASN A 457 2.49 -9.11 29.95
C ASN A 457 3.00 -10.55 29.96
N ARG A 458 3.84 -10.91 28.98
CA ARG A 458 4.40 -12.25 28.86
C ARG A 458 5.49 -12.48 29.91
N PRO A 459 5.55 -13.70 30.49
CA PRO A 459 6.69 -14.10 31.29
C PRO A 459 7.98 -14.03 30.46
N THR A 460 8.99 -13.33 30.99
CA THR A 460 10.32 -13.21 30.34
C THR A 460 11.32 -14.28 30.81
N SER A 461 10.92 -15.11 31.78
CA SER A 461 11.77 -16.19 32.31
C SER A 461 11.82 -17.37 31.35
N ASN A 462 13.04 -17.84 31.02
CA ASN A 462 13.24 -19.07 30.24
C ASN A 462 12.68 -20.34 30.93
N ASN A 463 12.40 -20.26 32.24
CA ASN A 463 11.82 -21.36 33.03
C ASN A 463 10.31 -21.15 33.28
N ALA A 464 9.66 -20.21 32.58
CA ALA A 464 8.24 -19.98 32.71
C ALA A 464 7.44 -21.26 32.39
N THR A 465 6.58 -21.63 33.32
CA THR A 465 5.65 -22.74 33.18
C THR A 465 4.35 -22.27 32.52
N MET A 466 3.49 -23.21 32.09
CA MET A 466 2.20 -22.86 31.51
C MET A 466 1.36 -21.95 32.40
N ALA A 467 1.38 -22.16 33.72
CA ALA A 467 0.63 -21.34 34.69
C ALA A 467 1.14 -19.88 34.77
N ASP A 468 2.36 -19.62 34.33
CA ASP A 468 2.91 -18.26 34.33
C ASP A 468 2.31 -17.41 33.21
N PHE A 469 1.87 -18.02 32.10
CA PHE A 469 1.30 -17.31 30.94
C PHE A 469 -0.17 -16.93 31.12
N TYR A 470 -0.93 -17.71 31.89
CA TYR A 470 -2.39 -17.62 31.92
C TYR A 470 -2.94 -17.11 33.25
N ASP A 471 -4.03 -16.36 33.18
CA ASP A 471 -4.90 -16.05 34.32
C ASP A 471 -5.99 -17.12 34.48
N GLN A 472 -6.66 -17.14 35.63
CA GLN A 472 -7.79 -18.05 35.83
C GLN A 472 -8.98 -17.61 34.99
N GLY A 473 -9.52 -18.53 34.19
CA GLY A 473 -10.72 -18.29 33.40
C GLY A 473 -10.96 -19.39 32.37
N ASP A 474 -11.91 -19.13 31.48
CA ASP A 474 -12.29 -20.02 30.40
C ASP A 474 -11.42 -19.83 29.14
N MET A 475 -11.53 -20.77 28.20
CA MET A 475 -10.91 -20.66 26.88
C MET A 475 -11.19 -19.30 26.26
N THR A 476 -10.14 -18.66 25.74
CA THR A 476 -10.23 -17.30 25.19
C THR A 476 -9.68 -17.26 23.76
N HIS A 477 -10.30 -16.45 22.92
CA HIS A 477 -9.89 -16.24 21.53
C HIS A 477 -9.31 -14.85 21.36
N TYR A 478 -8.20 -14.76 20.63
CA TYR A 478 -7.47 -13.54 20.34
C TYR A 478 -7.33 -13.36 18.84
N ILE A 479 -7.15 -12.10 18.43
CA ILE A 479 -6.64 -11.73 17.13
C ILE A 479 -5.22 -11.17 17.30
N HIS A 480 -4.32 -11.58 16.41
CA HIS A 480 -2.97 -11.04 16.30
C HIS A 480 -2.79 -10.54 14.86
N MET A 481 -2.32 -9.30 14.72
CA MET A 481 -2.13 -8.67 13.42
C MET A 481 -0.64 -8.39 13.21
N THR A 482 -0.13 -8.70 12.01
CA THR A 482 1.23 -8.34 11.60
C THR A 482 1.23 -7.57 10.29
N ILE A 483 2.17 -6.64 10.14
CA ILE A 483 2.47 -5.96 8.88
C ILE A 483 3.97 -6.11 8.63
N GLY A 484 4.35 -6.60 7.45
CA GLY A 484 5.77 -6.71 7.10
C GLY A 484 6.57 -7.60 8.07
N GLN A 485 5.94 -8.66 8.60
CA GLN A 485 6.51 -9.57 9.62
C GLN A 485 6.83 -8.92 10.97
N ARG A 486 6.07 -7.89 11.35
CA ARG A 486 6.15 -7.26 12.66
C ARG A 486 4.78 -7.16 13.29
N THR A 487 4.69 -7.46 14.57
CA THR A 487 3.45 -7.38 15.35
C THR A 487 2.97 -5.94 15.44
N VAL A 488 1.69 -5.75 15.10
CA VAL A 488 0.98 -4.50 15.25
C VAL A 488 0.34 -4.44 16.63
N PRO A 489 0.65 -3.45 17.49
CA PRO A 489 0.05 -3.32 18.80
C PRO A 489 -1.39 -2.82 18.72
N LEU A 490 -2.36 -3.74 18.69
CA LEU A 490 -3.77 -3.38 18.52
C LEU A 490 -4.29 -2.44 19.62
N GLY A 491 -3.78 -2.57 20.84
CA GLY A 491 -4.08 -1.68 21.98
C GLY A 491 -3.78 -0.20 21.75
N PHE A 492 -2.83 0.13 20.87
CA PHE A 492 -2.52 1.53 20.54
C PHE A 492 -3.68 2.19 19.79
N SER A 493 -4.26 1.47 18.83
CA SER A 493 -5.37 1.97 18.01
C SER A 493 -6.73 1.74 18.67
N TYR A 494 -6.83 0.70 19.50
CA TYR A 494 -8.05 0.27 20.17
C TYR A 494 -7.80 0.14 21.68
N PRO A 495 -8.00 1.22 22.44
CA PRO A 495 -7.73 1.22 23.88
C PRO A 495 -8.44 0.10 24.66
N GLU A 496 -9.58 -0.39 24.17
CA GLU A 496 -10.36 -1.49 24.72
C GLU A 496 -9.60 -2.83 24.72
N CYS A 497 -8.63 -3.02 23.82
CA CYS A 497 -7.78 -4.20 23.79
C CYS A 497 -6.73 -4.19 24.92
N GLY A 498 -6.51 -3.04 25.56
CA GLY A 498 -5.46 -2.83 26.54
C GLY A 498 -4.06 -2.75 25.90
N MET A 499 -3.12 -2.09 26.60
CA MET A 499 -1.71 -2.05 26.18
C MET A 499 -1.03 -3.37 26.59
N ARG A 500 -1.03 -4.34 25.68
CA ARG A 500 -0.39 -5.65 25.85
C ARG A 500 0.99 -5.67 25.18
N ASP A 501 1.97 -6.33 25.80
CA ASP A 501 3.32 -6.44 25.25
C ASP A 501 3.40 -7.36 24.02
N ASP A 502 2.42 -8.26 23.88
CA ASP A 502 2.22 -9.12 22.71
C ASP A 502 1.42 -8.47 21.58
N GLY A 503 0.86 -7.28 21.79
CA GLY A 503 0.07 -6.55 20.79
C GLY A 503 -1.26 -7.22 20.39
N TRP A 504 -1.70 -8.29 21.06
CA TRP A 504 -2.92 -9.02 20.72
C TRP A 504 -4.17 -8.26 21.16
N CYS A 505 -5.34 -8.70 20.70
CA CYS A 505 -6.63 -8.24 21.21
C CYS A 505 -7.58 -9.42 21.38
N GLU A 506 -8.40 -9.41 22.44
CA GLU A 506 -9.47 -10.40 22.56
C GLU A 506 -10.46 -10.28 21.40
N MET A 507 -10.86 -11.42 20.84
CA MET A 507 -11.67 -11.46 19.62
C MET A 507 -12.99 -10.71 19.77
N GLY A 508 -13.68 -10.87 20.90
CA GLY A 508 -14.95 -10.16 21.15
C GLY A 508 -14.76 -8.64 21.15
N THR A 509 -13.69 -8.14 21.76
CA THR A 509 -13.33 -6.71 21.76
C THR A 509 -13.03 -6.22 20.35
N TYR A 510 -12.21 -6.95 19.59
CA TYR A 510 -11.87 -6.59 18.22
C TYR A 510 -13.10 -6.56 17.30
N LEU A 511 -14.01 -7.54 17.42
CA LEU A 511 -15.26 -7.58 16.68
C LEU A 511 -16.17 -6.38 17.01
N ASN A 512 -16.26 -5.99 18.28
CA ASN A 512 -17.02 -4.81 18.69
C ASN A 512 -16.46 -3.52 18.07
N VAL A 513 -15.13 -3.41 17.99
CA VAL A 513 -14.46 -2.29 17.30
C VAL A 513 -14.83 -2.28 15.82
N LEU A 514 -14.62 -3.41 15.12
CA LEU A 514 -14.90 -3.52 13.68
C LEU A 514 -16.35 -3.16 13.35
N GLY A 515 -17.31 -3.60 14.17
CA GLY A 515 -18.73 -3.30 13.98
C GLY A 515 -19.11 -1.81 14.01
N SER A 516 -18.20 -0.92 14.39
CA SER A 516 -18.41 0.54 14.36
C SER A 516 -17.73 1.26 13.20
N LEU A 517 -16.84 0.59 12.45
CA LEU A 517 -15.96 1.24 11.48
C LEU A 517 -16.67 1.64 10.19
N LEU A 518 -17.73 0.94 9.79
CA LEU A 518 -18.56 1.31 8.63
C LEU A 518 -19.12 2.73 8.76
N ASP A 519 -19.73 3.02 9.91
CA ASP A 519 -20.31 4.34 10.19
C ASP A 519 -19.22 5.42 10.24
N GLN A 520 -18.06 5.09 10.80
CA GLN A 520 -16.91 6.01 10.86
C GLN A 520 -16.35 6.32 9.47
N ALA A 521 -16.36 5.37 8.54
CA ALA A 521 -15.87 5.58 7.17
C ALA A 521 -16.73 6.55 6.36
N ARG A 522 -18.00 6.73 6.74
CA ARG A 522 -18.98 7.61 6.09
C ARG A 522 -18.99 7.40 4.57
N TYR A 523 -18.96 6.13 4.13
CA TYR A 523 -18.66 5.72 2.75
C TYR A 523 -19.32 6.60 1.69
N GLU A 524 -20.65 6.74 1.76
CA GLU A 524 -21.43 7.53 0.80
C GLU A 524 -20.99 8.99 0.74
N TYR A 525 -20.84 9.64 1.91
CA TYR A 525 -20.42 11.03 1.97
C TYR A 525 -18.96 11.20 1.53
N SER A 526 -18.06 10.34 1.97
CA SER A 526 -16.64 10.36 1.60
C SER A 526 -16.48 10.20 0.10
N CYS A 527 -17.11 9.19 -0.50
CA CYS A 527 -16.88 8.81 -1.88
C CYS A 527 -17.69 9.58 -2.92
N PHE A 528 -18.91 10.01 -2.58
CA PHE A 528 -19.84 10.63 -3.52
C PHE A 528 -20.40 11.99 -3.06
N GLY A 529 -20.17 12.35 -1.80
CA GLY A 529 -20.63 13.62 -1.24
C GLY A 529 -20.00 14.84 -1.93
N ASN A 530 -20.70 15.96 -1.84
CA ASN A 530 -20.21 17.25 -2.33
C ASN A 530 -19.60 18.06 -1.18
N TYR A 531 -18.27 18.10 -1.10
CA TYR A 531 -17.51 18.91 -0.15
C TYR A 531 -16.34 19.61 -0.85
N SER A 532 -15.77 20.64 -0.24
CA SER A 532 -14.57 21.32 -0.75
C SER A 532 -13.32 20.51 -0.41
N ALA A 533 -12.27 20.62 -1.24
CA ALA A 533 -10.94 20.14 -0.86
C ALA A 533 -10.49 20.85 0.43
N ALA A 534 -9.87 20.08 1.33
CA ALA A 534 -9.34 20.60 2.58
C ALA A 534 -7.89 21.05 2.41
N SER A 535 -7.45 22.02 3.20
CA SER A 535 -6.03 22.35 3.33
C SER A 535 -5.27 21.18 3.96
N TRP A 536 -3.95 21.10 3.72
CA TRP A 536 -3.07 20.12 4.35
C TRP A 536 -3.24 20.14 5.89
N LEU A 537 -3.29 18.96 6.51
CA LEU A 537 -3.58 18.73 7.95
C LEU A 537 -4.99 19.07 8.46
N ASN A 538 -5.92 19.55 7.63
CA ASN A 538 -7.31 19.77 8.09
C ASN A 538 -8.14 18.48 8.15
N VAL A 539 -7.81 17.47 7.32
CA VAL A 539 -8.40 16.13 7.42
C VAL A 539 -7.49 15.32 8.32
N THR A 540 -8.05 14.66 9.34
CA THR A 540 -7.27 13.94 10.37
C THR A 540 -7.80 12.54 10.69
N ASP A 541 -8.90 12.11 10.05
CA ASP A 541 -9.60 10.87 10.40
C ASP A 541 -9.98 10.04 9.15
N GLY A 542 -9.33 10.30 8.01
CA GLY A 542 -9.56 9.57 6.76
C GLY A 542 -10.95 9.79 6.16
N VAL A 543 -11.65 10.87 6.55
CA VAL A 543 -12.99 11.27 6.09
C VAL A 543 -13.08 12.79 5.88
N PRO A 544 -14.04 13.30 5.10
CA PRO A 544 -14.11 14.73 4.82
C PRO A 544 -14.46 15.54 6.07
N VAL A 545 -13.89 16.75 6.16
CA VAL A 545 -14.24 17.71 7.23
C VAL A 545 -15.70 18.13 7.06
N THR A 546 -16.55 17.76 8.01
CA THR A 546 -17.91 18.29 8.05
C THR A 546 -17.84 19.73 8.56
N LYS A 547 -18.33 20.70 7.78
CA LYS A 547 -18.54 22.06 8.31
C LYS A 547 -19.50 21.92 9.49
N ARG A 548 -19.04 22.20 10.72
CA ARG A 548 -19.98 22.49 11.83
C ARG A 548 -20.88 23.61 11.33
N GLY A 549 -22.16 23.32 11.11
CA GLY A 549 -23.14 24.32 10.76
C GLY A 549 -23.11 25.39 11.85
N LEU A 550 -22.71 26.61 11.49
CA LEU A 550 -23.10 27.80 12.23
C LEU A 550 -24.63 27.87 12.20
N GLY A 551 -25.26 27.63 13.36
CA GLY A 551 -26.60 28.09 13.68
C GLY A 551 -27.76 27.29 13.07
N LEU A 552 -28.25 26.31 13.83
CA LEU A 552 -29.68 26.17 14.11
C LEU A 552 -29.77 25.53 15.49
N GLY A 553 -30.10 26.36 16.47
CA GLY A 553 -30.21 25.95 17.86
C GLY A 553 -31.21 24.80 18.01
N LEU A 554 -30.73 23.70 18.57
CA LEU A 554 -31.59 22.74 19.24
C LEU A 554 -32.27 23.48 20.40
N MET A 555 -33.53 23.87 20.19
CA MET A 555 -34.44 24.16 21.29
C MET A 555 -34.50 22.90 22.17
N PRO A 556 -34.21 22.97 23.48
CA PRO A 556 -34.52 21.88 24.37
C PRO A 556 -36.03 21.84 24.55
N LEU A 557 -36.66 20.72 24.19
CA LEU A 557 -37.98 20.36 24.70
C LEU A 557 -37.81 20.05 26.20
N GLY A 558 -37.85 21.09 27.02
CA GLY A 558 -37.91 21.01 28.48
C GLY A 558 -39.36 21.10 28.95
N GLY A 559 -39.90 19.98 29.42
CA GLY A 559 -41.05 19.96 30.33
C GLY A 559 -40.56 19.72 31.75
N GLY A 560 -41.09 20.49 32.72
CA GLY A 560 -41.11 20.10 34.14
C GLY A 560 -40.30 20.96 35.10
N MET A 561 -40.96 22.01 35.59
CA MET A 561 -40.84 22.72 36.87
C MET A 561 -39.75 22.29 37.88
N GLY A 562 -38.96 23.27 38.31
CA GLY A 562 -38.18 23.25 39.55
C GLY A 562 -37.65 24.65 39.87
N THR A 563 -38.23 25.26 40.89
CA THR A 563 -38.03 26.64 41.35
C THR A 563 -36.68 26.86 42.05
N GLY A 564 -36.05 28.03 41.82
CA GLY A 564 -35.37 28.77 42.91
C GLY A 564 -33.92 29.19 42.69
N LEU A 565 -33.76 30.53 42.62
CA LEU A 565 -32.71 31.35 43.22
C LEU A 565 -31.40 31.66 42.45
N GLU A 566 -31.45 32.87 41.89
CA GLU A 566 -30.50 34.00 42.00
C GLU A 566 -29.14 34.01 41.28
N MET A 567 -29.07 34.97 40.35
CA MET A 567 -27.89 35.53 39.71
C MET A 567 -27.03 36.33 40.71
N ARG A 568 -25.70 36.25 40.56
CA ARG A 568 -24.83 37.44 40.64
C ARG A 568 -23.72 37.37 39.60
N SER A 569 -23.77 38.32 38.67
CA SER A 569 -22.64 38.75 37.85
C SER A 569 -21.65 39.56 38.69
N SER A 570 -20.37 39.40 38.43
CA SER A 570 -19.41 40.50 38.57
C SER A 570 -18.39 40.40 37.44
N SER A 571 -18.33 41.49 36.68
CA SER A 571 -17.20 41.92 35.90
C SER A 571 -16.00 42.15 36.82
N ASP A 572 -14.78 41.95 36.32
CA ASP A 572 -13.87 43.08 36.09
C ASP A 572 -12.59 42.68 35.35
N SER A 573 -12.17 43.65 34.56
CA SER A 573 -11.01 43.83 33.70
C SER A 573 -9.66 43.98 34.41
N GLY A 574 -8.56 43.74 33.68
CA GLY A 574 -7.23 44.29 33.97
C GLY A 574 -6.08 43.36 33.52
N MET A 575 -5.59 43.49 32.28
CA MET A 575 -4.40 44.27 31.88
C MET A 575 -3.03 43.72 32.33
N PHE A 576 -2.29 43.22 31.33
CA PHE A 576 -0.91 43.55 30.92
C PHE A 576 0.32 43.42 31.85
N HIS A 577 1.41 43.07 31.15
CA HIS A 577 2.85 43.38 31.34
C HIS A 577 3.74 42.19 31.78
N ILE A 578 4.82 41.81 31.08
CA ILE A 578 5.58 42.32 29.91
C ILE A 578 5.98 41.13 29.03
#